data_AF-A0A519VYT9-F1
#
_entry.id   AF-A0A519VYT9-F1
#
_cell.length_a   1.000
_cell.length_b   1.000
_cell.length_c   1.000
_cell.angle_alpha   90.00
_cell.angle_beta   90.00
_cell.angle_gamma   90.00
#
_symmetry.space_group_name_H-M   'P 1'
#
loop_
_entity.id
_entity.type
_entity.pdbx_description
1 polymer ?
#
loop_
_entity_poly.entity_id
_entity_poly.type
_entity_poly.pdbx_seq_one_letter_code
_entity_poly.pdbx_strand_id
1 'polypeptide(L)' 'MKKYTYTEKKDTRSGFGAGLHEAGKKNENVVALCADLVGSLKMDAFIKDFPERFTQVGIAEA' A
#
# COMPACT_ATOMS: atom_id res chain seq x y z
N MET A 1 -15.02 -8.56 -33.02
CA MET A 1 -14.47 -7.70 -31.93
C MET A 1 -13.64 -8.58 -31.00
N LYS A 2 -12.40 -8.20 -30.67
CA LYS A 2 -11.59 -8.93 -29.68
C LYS A 2 -12.20 -8.73 -28.28
N LYS A 3 -12.51 -9.82 -27.59
CA LYS A 3 -12.91 -9.79 -26.17
C LYS A 3 -11.65 -9.73 -25.32
N TYR A 4 -11.49 -8.65 -24.57
CA TYR A 4 -10.49 -8.58 -23.51
C TYR A 4 -11.13 -9.09 -22.22
N THR A 5 -10.53 -10.14 -21.65
CA THR A 5 -10.92 -10.72 -20.37
C THR A 5 -9.92 -10.30 -19.30
N TYR A 6 -10.37 -10.17 -18.06
CA TYR A 6 -9.47 -9.91 -16.93
C TYR A 6 -8.71 -11.19 -16.58
N THR A 7 -7.46 -11.05 -16.10
CA THR A 7 -6.66 -12.17 -15.60
C THR A 7 -7.02 -12.53 -14.15
N GLU A 8 -7.27 -11.51 -13.33
CA GLU A 8 -7.63 -11.66 -11.91
C GLU A 8 -8.59 -10.54 -11.48
N LYS A 9 -9.50 -10.85 -10.56
CA LYS A 9 -10.37 -9.86 -9.89
C LYS A 9 -9.75 -9.47 -8.56
N LYS A 10 -9.00 -8.37 -8.56
CA LYS A 10 -8.38 -7.81 -7.35
C LYS A 10 -8.84 -6.37 -7.17
N ASP A 11 -9.06 -5.97 -5.92
CA ASP A 11 -9.38 -4.57 -5.63
C ASP A 11 -8.14 -3.67 -5.80
N THR A 12 -8.37 -2.42 -6.17
CA THR A 12 -7.29 -1.46 -6.48
C THR A 12 -6.45 -1.14 -5.24
N ARG A 13 -7.05 -1.14 -4.05
CA ARG A 13 -6.37 -0.93 -2.76
C ARG A 13 -5.36 -2.03 -2.44
N SER A 14 -5.62 -3.28 -2.79
CA SER A 14 -4.62 -4.35 -2.66
C SER A 14 -3.49 -4.18 -3.68
N GLY A 15 -3.79 -3.61 -4.84
CA GLY A 15 -2.76 -3.16 -5.80
C GLY A 15 -1.90 -2.03 -5.24
N PHE A 16 -2.49 -1.06 -4.56
CA PHE A 16 -1.77 0.02 -3.85
C PHE A 16 -0.83 -0.55 -2.79
N GLY A 17 -1.31 -1.42 -1.91
CA GLY A 17 -0.48 -2.03 -0.86
C GLY A 17 0.72 -2.81 -1.43
N ALA A 18 0.50 -3.60 -2.48
CA ALA A 18 1.56 -4.31 -3.18
C ALA A 18 2.55 -3.35 -3.87
N GLY A 19 2.04 -2.32 -4.53
CA GLY A 19 2.86 -1.30 -5.19
C GLY A 19 3.71 -0.49 -4.22
N LEU A 20 3.14 -0.12 -3.06
CA LEU A 20 3.84 0.57 -1.98
C LEU A 20 4.99 -0.29 -1.45
N HIS A 21 4.76 -1.58 -1.19
CA HIS A 21 5.81 -2.52 -0.75
C HIS A 21 6.94 -2.63 -1.78
N GLU A 22 6.60 -2.76 -3.07
CA GLU A 22 7.58 -2.80 -4.15
C GLU A 22 8.36 -1.49 -4.30
N ALA A 23 7.71 -0.34 -4.12
CA ALA A 23 8.39 0.96 -4.10
C ALA A 23 9.37 1.06 -2.92
N GLY A 24 8.96 0.59 -1.73
CA GLY A 24 9.80 0.52 -0.54
C GLY A 24 11.06 -0.32 -0.73
N LYS A 25 10.96 -1.45 -1.46
CA LYS A 25 12.14 -2.30 -1.79
C LYS A 25 13.14 -1.62 -2.72
N LYS A 26 12.65 -0.74 -3.62
CA LYS A 26 13.47 -0.13 -4.67
C LYS A 26 14.08 1.20 -4.28
N ASN A 27 13.51 1.89 -3.31
CA ASN A 27 13.95 3.21 -2.88
C ASN A 27 13.80 3.39 -1.37
N GLU A 28 14.91 3.61 -0.69
CA GLU A 28 14.98 3.85 0.76
C GLU A 28 14.26 5.14 1.18
N ASN A 29 14.14 6.12 0.28
CA ASN A 29 13.49 7.40 0.55
C ASN A 29 11.95 7.33 0.57
N VAL A 30 11.36 6.19 0.18
CA VAL A 30 9.90 6.02 0.25
C VAL A 30 9.50 5.81 1.71
N VAL A 31 8.60 6.68 2.18
CA VAL A 31 7.98 6.59 3.51
C VAL A 31 6.46 6.48 3.36
N ALA A 32 5.82 5.85 4.33
CA ALA A 32 4.40 5.61 4.33
C ALA A 32 3.75 6.22 5.56
N LEU A 33 2.74 7.05 5.36
CA LEU A 33 1.91 7.60 6.44
C LEU A 33 0.48 7.08 6.28
N CYS A 34 -0.17 6.77 7.39
CA CYS A 34 -1.56 6.34 7.37
C CYS A 34 -2.32 6.93 8.54
N ALA A 35 -3.53 7.41 8.29
CA ALA A 35 -4.46 7.91 9.28
C ALA A 35 -5.46 6.79 9.66
N ASP A 36 -5.08 5.91 10.59
CA ASP A 36 -5.85 4.79 11.18
C ASP A 36 -6.41 3.71 10.21
N LEU A 37 -6.21 3.85 8.90
CA LEU A 37 -6.85 3.01 7.87
C LEU A 37 -5.94 1.91 7.27
N VAL A 38 -4.94 1.44 8.01
CA VAL A 38 -3.91 0.50 7.51
C VAL A 38 -4.51 -0.74 6.85
N GLY A 39 -5.44 -1.42 7.52
CA GLY A 39 -6.06 -2.65 7.01
C GLY A 39 -6.96 -2.41 5.79
N SER A 40 -7.49 -1.19 5.65
CA SER A 40 -8.26 -0.76 4.48
C SER A 40 -7.35 -0.52 3.27
N LEU A 41 -6.17 0.07 3.49
CA LEU A 41 -5.18 0.36 2.43
C LEU A 41 -4.22 -0.80 2.13
N LYS A 42 -4.28 -1.91 2.87
CA LYS A 42 -3.47 -3.12 2.66
C LYS A 42 -1.96 -2.87 2.77
N MET A 43 -1.56 -2.04 3.74
CA MET A 43 -0.16 -1.60 3.92
C MET A 43 0.69 -2.57 4.76
N ASP A 44 0.13 -3.68 5.23
CA ASP A 44 0.73 -4.61 6.19
C ASP A 44 2.13 -5.11 5.78
N ALA A 45 2.32 -5.40 4.49
CA ALA A 45 3.60 -5.86 3.96
C ALA A 45 4.69 -4.79 4.02
N PHE A 46 4.36 -3.53 3.72
CA PHE A 46 5.31 -2.42 3.85
C PHE A 46 5.68 -2.19 5.31
N ILE A 47 4.70 -2.21 6.21
CA ILE A 47 4.93 -1.99 7.65
C ILE A 47 5.81 -3.10 8.24
N LYS A 48 5.55 -4.35 7.86
CA LYS A 48 6.33 -5.50 8.32
C LYS A 48 7.80 -5.41 7.91
N ASP A 49 8.05 -5.08 6.65
CA ASP A 49 9.41 -5.11 6.10
C ASP A 49 10.17 -3.79 6.33
N PHE A 50 9.46 -2.68 6.51
CA PHE A 50 10.03 -1.33 6.68
C PHE A 50 9.39 -0.54 7.84
N PRO A 51 9.39 -1.09 9.07
CA PRO A 51 8.67 -0.48 10.20
C PRO A 51 9.16 0.92 10.55
N GLU A 52 10.46 1.19 10.38
CA GLU A 52 11.07 2.50 10.62
C GLU A 52 10.66 3.59 9.61
N ARG A 53 10.07 3.19 8.46
CA ARG A 53 9.62 4.10 7.40
C ARG A 53 8.09 4.22 7.33
N PHE A 54 7.40 3.69 8.33
CA PHE A 54 5.96 3.84 8.48
C PHE A 54 5.62 4.72 9.68
N THR A 55 4.66 5.63 9.51
CA THR A 55 4.14 6.46 10.60
C THR A 55 2.61 6.41 10.63
N GLN A 56 2.07 5.98 11.77
CA GLN A 56 0.64 6.06 12.06
C GLN A 56 0.33 7.46 12.61
N VAL A 57 -0.57 8.18 11.95
CA VAL A 57 -0.95 9.56 12.32
C VAL A 57 -2.32 9.65 13.02
N GLY A 58 -2.99 8.52 13.29
CA GLY A 58 -4.30 8.49 13.94
C GLY A 58 -5.39 9.06 13.06
N ILE A 59 -6.32 9.84 13.62
CA ILE A 59 -7.41 10.52 12.88
C ILE A 59 -7.11 12.00 12.65
N ALA A 60 -5.84 12.31 12.38
CA ALA A 60 -5.32 13.68 12.24
C ALA A 60 -5.12 14.07 10.76
N GLU A 61 -6.09 13.76 9.89
CA GLU A 61 -6.02 14.17 8.47
C GLU A 61 -6.25 15.66 8.21
N ALA A 62 -6.78 16.40 9.20
CA ALA A 62 -7.18 17.82 9.10
C ALA A 62 -6.17 18.79 9.72
#